data_AF-A0A351GF57-F1
#
_entry.id   AF-A0A351GF57-F1
#
_cell.length_a   1.000
_cell.length_b   1.000
_cell.length_c   1.000
_cell.angle_alpha   90.00
_cell.angle_beta   90.00
_cell.angle_gamma   90.00
#
_symmetry.space_group_name_H-M   'P 1'
#
loop_
_entity.id
_entity.type
_entity.pdbx_description
1 polymer ?
#
loop_
_entity_poly.entity_id
_entity_poly.type
_entity_poly.pdbx_seq_one_letter_code
_entity_poly.pdbx_strand_id
1 'polypeptide(L)'
;MEFNITKEDKVAAATDFFNRCQYILTQESIEFDKKVLSCVITTHFPDWRRVINELQRYGATGRIDTGILVNSGESSIKELMQHLKGKSFTEMRKWVAQNSDVDTASLFRRLYDMSAQYLKPQSVPQLVVLLADYQYKSAFVADHEINIVACFTEIMTDCEFV
;
A
#
# COMPACT_ATOMS: atom_id res chain seq x y z
N MET A 1 -0.57 21.98 -12.77
CA MET A 1 0.64 22.79 -12.54
C MET A 1 1.71 21.86 -12.01
N GLU A 2 2.69 21.51 -12.82
CA GLU A 2 3.88 20.82 -12.32
C GLU A 2 4.72 21.82 -11.53
N PHE A 3 4.81 21.62 -10.22
CA PHE A 3 5.71 22.38 -9.38
C PHE A 3 7.14 21.94 -9.69
N ASN A 4 7.85 22.73 -10.51
CA ASN A 4 9.25 22.50 -10.83
C ASN A 4 10.12 22.99 -9.67
N ILE A 5 10.10 22.23 -8.56
CA ILE A 5 10.89 22.50 -7.35
C ILE A 5 12.28 21.90 -7.53
N THR A 6 13.33 22.69 -7.30
CA THR A 6 14.71 22.21 -7.33
C THR A 6 14.95 21.17 -6.23
N LYS A 7 15.93 20.27 -6.39
CA LYS A 7 16.21 19.24 -5.37
C LYS A 7 16.55 19.85 -3.99
N GLU A 8 17.17 21.03 -3.98
CA GLU A 8 17.55 21.75 -2.77
C GLU A 8 16.32 22.30 -2.03
N ASP A 9 15.39 22.92 -2.76
CA ASP A 9 14.13 23.43 -2.18
C ASP A 9 13.24 22.32 -1.63
N LYS A 10 13.28 21.11 -2.23
CA LYS A 10 12.54 19.94 -1.72
C LYS A 10 13.07 19.49 -0.35
N VAL A 11 14.39 19.51 -0.16
CA VAL A 11 15.04 19.13 1.10
C VAL A 11 14.77 20.18 2.18
N ALA A 12 14.85 21.46 1.83
CA ALA A 12 14.50 22.56 2.73
C ALA A 12 13.03 22.45 3.19
N ALA A 13 12.09 22.32 2.26
CA ALA A 13 10.67 22.18 2.58
C ALA A 13 10.36 20.94 3.44
N ALA A 14 11.00 19.80 3.17
CA ALA A 14 10.85 18.59 3.99
C ALA A 14 11.40 18.78 5.41
N THR A 15 12.48 19.54 5.57
CA THR A 15 13.09 19.85 6.88
C THR A 15 12.20 20.79 7.69
N ASP A 16 11.67 21.84 7.06
CA ASP A 16 10.73 22.76 7.70
C ASP A 16 9.45 22.03 8.13
N PHE A 17 8.95 21.16 7.27
CA PHE A 17 7.77 20.35 7.56
C PHE A 17 8.03 19.34 8.69
N PHE A 18 9.20 18.71 8.72
CA PHE A 18 9.61 17.83 9.82
C PHE A 18 9.63 18.57 11.17
N ASN A 19 10.21 19.77 11.22
CA ASN A 19 10.23 20.59 12.43
C ASN A 19 8.80 20.97 12.87
N ARG A 20 7.92 21.26 11.91
CA ARG A 20 6.51 21.56 12.18
C ARG A 20 5.78 20.34 12.77
N CYS A 21 5.99 19.15 12.22
CA CYS A 21 5.41 17.91 12.75
C CYS A 21 5.92 17.61 14.16
N GLN A 22 7.21 17.78 14.44
CA GLN A 22 7.75 17.62 15.80
C GLN A 22 7.09 18.56 16.80
N TYR A 23 6.89 19.82 16.42
CA TYR A 23 6.21 20.80 17.25
C TYR A 23 4.78 20.35 17.58
N ILE A 24 4.00 19.94 16.58
CA ILE A 24 2.62 19.47 16.76
C ILE A 24 2.58 18.24 17.68
N LEU A 25 3.40 17.22 17.42
CA LEU A 25 3.44 16.00 18.22
C LEU A 25 3.85 16.27 19.67
N THR A 26 4.76 17.23 19.90
CA THR A 26 5.16 17.64 21.25
C THR A 26 4.04 18.39 21.98
N GLN A 27 3.25 19.21 21.27
CA GLN A 27 2.09 19.90 21.86
C GLN A 27 0.98 18.90 22.25
N GLU A 28 0.75 17.89 21.41
CA GLU A 28 -0.25 16.84 21.64
C GLU A 28 0.22 15.75 22.62
N SER A 29 1.43 15.87 23.18
CA SER A 29 2.04 14.88 24.10
C SER A 29 2.11 13.46 23.53
N ILE A 30 2.33 13.33 22.21
CA ILE A 30 2.45 12.03 21.52
C ILE A 30 3.91 11.60 21.52
N GLU A 31 4.20 10.36 21.94
CA GLU A 31 5.55 9.79 21.83
C GLU A 31 5.87 9.47 20.36
N PHE A 32 7.02 9.94 19.86
CA PHE A 32 7.43 9.68 18.47
C PHE A 32 8.93 9.39 18.34
N ASP A 33 9.29 8.51 17.39
CA ASP A 33 10.67 8.33 16.95
C ASP A 33 10.98 9.28 15.78
N LYS A 34 12.04 10.07 15.92
CA LYS A 34 12.53 11.01 14.89
C LYS A 34 12.85 10.30 13.57
N LYS A 35 13.34 9.06 13.61
CA LYS A 35 13.65 8.26 12.41
C LYS A 35 12.38 7.81 11.68
N VAL A 36 11.34 7.48 12.44
CA VAL A 36 10.05 7.07 11.86
C VAL A 36 9.38 8.27 11.22
N LEU A 37 9.37 9.41 11.92
CA LEU A 37 8.80 10.66 11.40
C LEU A 37 9.46 11.11 10.09
N SER A 38 10.80 11.06 10.00
CA SER A 38 11.50 11.42 8.76
C SER A 38 11.18 10.45 7.63
N CYS A 39 11.07 9.16 7.92
CA CYS A 39 10.71 8.15 6.93
C CYS A 39 9.31 8.39 6.36
N VAL A 40 8.29 8.62 7.20
CA VAL A 40 6.92 8.91 6.75
C VAL A 40 6.86 10.14 5.84
N ILE A 41 7.60 11.20 6.19
CA ILE A 41 7.69 12.44 5.40
C ILE A 41 8.32 12.16 4.03
N THR A 42 9.40 11.36 3.97
CA THR A 42 10.04 11.01 2.69
C THR A 42 9.18 10.09 1.83
N THR A 43 8.40 9.18 2.44
CA THR A 43 7.55 8.21 1.72
C THR A 43 6.38 8.89 1.02
N HIS A 44 5.77 9.89 1.64
CA HIS A 44 4.57 10.55 1.11
C HIS A 44 4.86 11.89 0.43
N PHE A 45 6.12 12.28 0.28
CA PHE A 45 6.50 13.47 -0.48
C PHE A 45 5.96 13.40 -1.93
N PRO A 46 5.37 14.48 -2.50
CA PRO A 46 5.19 15.84 -1.95
C PRO A 46 3.83 16.09 -1.26
N ASP A 47 3.03 15.06 -0.98
CA ASP A 47 1.69 15.20 -0.38
C ASP A 47 1.76 15.31 1.16
N TRP A 48 1.89 16.55 1.64
CA TRP A 48 1.91 16.89 3.06
C TRP A 48 0.62 16.59 3.81
N ARG A 49 -0.54 16.66 3.12
CA ARG A 49 -1.83 16.36 3.73
C ARG A 49 -1.90 14.87 4.07
N ARG A 50 -1.40 14.01 3.18
CA ARG A 50 -1.30 12.57 3.44
C ARG A 50 -0.42 12.26 4.64
N VAL A 51 0.71 12.96 4.81
CA VAL A 51 1.58 12.80 6.00
C VAL A 51 0.82 13.12 7.29
N ILE A 52 0.13 14.26 7.35
CA ILE A 52 -0.62 14.67 8.55
C ILE A 52 -1.72 13.68 8.89
N ASN A 53 -2.48 13.21 7.89
CA ASN A 53 -3.55 12.24 8.10
C ASN A 53 -3.03 10.92 8.71
N GLU A 54 -1.89 10.43 8.23
CA GLU A 54 -1.25 9.25 8.81
C GLU A 54 -0.78 9.52 10.25
N LEU A 55 -0.11 10.66 10.51
CA LEU A 55 0.32 11.05 11.86
C LEU A 55 -0.87 11.17 12.83
N GLN A 56 -2.01 11.69 12.38
CA GLN A 56 -3.22 11.78 13.18
C GLN A 56 -3.83 10.40 13.47
N ARG A 57 -3.90 9.53 12.45
CA ARG A 57 -4.43 8.16 12.60
C ARG A 57 -3.65 7.37 13.64
N TYR A 58 -2.33 7.45 13.62
CA TYR A 58 -1.47 6.75 14.57
C TYR A 58 -1.29 7.51 15.89
N GLY A 59 -1.37 8.84 15.88
CA GLY A 59 -1.41 9.65 17.09
C GLY A 59 -2.55 9.25 18.02
N ALA A 60 -3.70 8.81 17.47
CA ALA A 60 -4.81 8.28 18.26
C ALA A 60 -4.48 7.01 19.06
N THR A 61 -3.46 6.24 18.64
CA THR A 61 -2.96 5.07 19.39
C THR A 61 -1.89 5.42 20.44
N GLY A 62 -1.53 6.69 20.57
CA GLY A 62 -0.68 7.23 21.63
C GLY A 62 0.83 7.13 21.40
N ARG A 63 1.29 6.38 20.38
CA ARG A 63 2.71 6.25 20.05
C ARG A 63 2.96 6.07 18.56
N ILE A 64 3.96 6.79 18.05
CA ILE A 64 4.45 6.73 16.67
C ILE A 64 5.75 5.92 16.67
N ASP A 65 5.65 4.63 16.35
CA ASP A 65 6.76 3.67 16.32
C ASP A 65 7.01 3.10 14.92
N THR A 66 8.03 2.24 14.79
CA THR A 66 8.38 1.57 13.53
C THR A 66 7.26 0.71 12.95
N GLY A 67 6.22 0.39 13.72
CA GLY A 67 5.01 -0.28 13.24
C GLY A 67 4.23 0.52 12.21
N ILE A 68 4.38 1.86 12.19
CA ILE A 68 3.78 2.73 11.15
C ILE A 68 4.30 2.40 9.76
N LEU A 69 5.60 2.09 9.65
CA LEU A 69 6.26 1.82 8.37
C LEU A 69 6.02 0.40 7.88
N VAL A 70 5.84 -0.54 8.80
CA VAL A 70 5.86 -1.98 8.50
C VAL A 70 4.47 -2.52 8.12
N ASN A 71 3.38 -1.85 8.51
CA ASN A 71 2.12 -2.59 8.68
C ASN A 71 0.93 -2.22 7.78
N SER A 72 1.04 -1.29 6.84
CA SER A 72 -0.14 -0.91 6.03
C SER A 72 -0.29 -1.63 4.70
N GLY A 73 0.68 -2.41 4.23
CA GLY A 73 0.46 -3.11 2.95
C GLY A 73 1.36 -4.27 2.59
N GLU A 74 2.46 -4.51 3.30
CA GLU A 74 3.18 -5.78 3.16
C GLU A 74 2.50 -6.91 3.93
N SER A 75 2.03 -6.64 5.16
CA SER A 75 1.24 -7.57 5.97
C SER A 75 -0.08 -7.93 5.30
N SER A 76 -0.81 -6.92 4.81
CA SER A 76 -2.10 -7.11 4.12
C SER A 76 -1.98 -8.00 2.87
N ILE A 77 -0.92 -7.84 2.07
CA ILE A 77 -0.71 -8.70 0.89
C ILE A 77 -0.25 -10.11 1.28
N LYS A 78 0.52 -10.27 2.36
CA LYS A 78 0.86 -11.61 2.87
C LYS A 78 -0.39 -12.38 3.27
N GLU A 79 -1.35 -11.73 3.93
CA GLU A 79 -2.65 -12.33 4.26
C GLU A 79 -3.44 -12.69 3.01
N LEU A 80 -3.50 -11.80 2.01
CA LEU A 80 -4.11 -12.10 0.71
C LEU A 80 -3.48 -13.34 0.06
N MET A 81 -2.15 -13.43 0.01
CA MET A 81 -1.46 -14.58 -0.57
C MET A 81 -1.75 -15.88 0.17
N GLN A 82 -1.95 -15.83 1.50
CA GLN A 82 -2.40 -16.99 2.28
C GLN A 82 -3.84 -17.40 1.92
N HIS A 83 -4.76 -16.44 1.76
CA HIS A 83 -6.13 -16.71 1.33
C HIS A 83 -6.20 -17.30 -0.08
N LEU A 84 -5.38 -16.79 -1.01
CA LEU A 84 -5.26 -17.29 -2.38
C LEU A 84 -4.69 -18.72 -2.39
N LYS A 85 -3.63 -18.99 -1.61
CA LYS A 85 -3.06 -20.34 -1.44
C LYS A 85 -4.06 -21.31 -0.82
N GLY A 86 -4.83 -20.86 0.17
CA GLY A 86 -5.88 -21.64 0.83
C GLY A 86 -7.14 -21.84 -0.01
N LYS A 87 -7.20 -21.27 -1.21
CA LYS A 87 -8.38 -21.28 -2.11
C LYS A 87 -9.69 -20.83 -1.41
N SER A 88 -9.59 -19.93 -0.44
CA SER A 88 -10.75 -19.44 0.31
C SER A 88 -11.38 -18.22 -0.36
N PHE A 89 -12.40 -18.45 -1.19
CA PHE A 89 -13.13 -17.38 -1.88
C PHE A 89 -13.80 -16.39 -0.91
N THR A 90 -14.37 -16.89 0.20
CA THR A 90 -15.07 -16.07 1.18
C THR A 90 -14.15 -15.08 1.89
N GLU A 91 -12.97 -15.53 2.31
CA GLU A 91 -12.01 -14.67 3.01
C GLU A 91 -11.32 -13.71 2.04
N MET A 92 -11.02 -14.16 0.81
CA MET A 92 -10.51 -13.27 -0.24
C MET A 92 -11.50 -12.14 -0.56
N ARG A 93 -12.79 -12.45 -0.73
CA ARG A 93 -13.81 -11.41 -0.98
C ARG A 93 -13.92 -10.40 0.16
N LYS A 94 -13.91 -10.87 1.42
CA LYS A 94 -13.90 -9.98 2.59
C LYS A 94 -12.67 -9.08 2.60
N TRP A 95 -11.51 -9.63 2.27
CA TRP A 95 -10.26 -8.88 2.20
C TRP A 95 -10.33 -7.77 1.14
N VAL A 96 -10.88 -8.06 -0.04
CA VAL A 96 -11.07 -7.03 -1.10
C VAL A 96 -12.01 -5.93 -0.62
N ALA A 97 -13.13 -6.27 0.02
CA ALA A 97 -14.06 -5.27 0.55
C ALA A 97 -13.40 -4.37 1.62
N GLN A 98 -12.56 -4.94 2.48
CA GLN A 98 -11.81 -4.20 3.52
C GLN A 98 -10.66 -3.35 2.97
N ASN A 99 -10.12 -3.69 1.79
CA ASN A 99 -9.02 -2.99 1.14
C ASN A 99 -9.48 -2.24 -0.13
N SER A 100 -10.76 -1.86 -0.20
CA SER A 100 -11.38 -1.19 -1.35
C SER A 100 -10.81 0.22 -1.64
N ASP A 101 -10.21 0.86 -0.63
CA ASP A 101 -9.53 2.15 -0.78
C ASP A 101 -8.15 2.06 -1.45
N VAL A 102 -7.63 0.84 -1.68
CA VAL A 102 -6.31 0.65 -2.29
C VAL A 102 -6.41 0.77 -3.81
N ASP A 103 -5.57 1.64 -4.37
CA ASP A 103 -5.43 1.80 -5.82
C ASP A 103 -5.06 0.47 -6.51
N THR A 104 -5.87 0.07 -7.50
CA THR A 104 -5.74 -1.21 -8.21
C THR A 104 -4.37 -1.35 -8.89
N ALA A 105 -3.82 -0.28 -9.46
CA ALA A 105 -2.51 -0.31 -10.11
C ALA A 105 -1.38 -0.57 -9.10
N SER A 106 -1.44 0.10 -7.96
CA SER A 106 -0.51 -0.12 -6.84
C SER A 106 -0.63 -1.54 -6.26
N LEU A 107 -1.84 -2.07 -6.15
CA LEU A 107 -2.10 -3.43 -5.67
C LEU A 107 -1.51 -4.48 -6.62
N PHE A 108 -1.80 -4.38 -7.92
CA PHE A 108 -1.29 -5.32 -8.92
C PHE A 108 0.24 -5.28 -9.03
N ARG A 109 0.85 -4.09 -8.90
CA ARG A 109 2.31 -3.98 -8.90
C ARG A 109 2.94 -4.71 -7.71
N ARG A 110 2.39 -4.54 -6.51
CA ARG A 110 2.89 -5.25 -5.33
C ARG A 110 2.67 -6.75 -5.42
N LEU A 111 1.54 -7.18 -5.97
CA LEU A 111 1.27 -8.60 -6.19
C LEU A 111 2.30 -9.21 -7.15
N TYR A 112 2.65 -8.50 -8.22
CA TYR A 112 3.71 -8.90 -9.14
C TYR A 112 5.07 -9.03 -8.43
N ASP A 113 5.47 -8.03 -7.63
CA ASP A 113 6.76 -8.05 -6.94
C ASP A 113 6.84 -9.21 -5.90
N MET A 114 5.73 -9.53 -5.23
CA MET A 114 5.66 -10.64 -4.27
C MET A 114 5.43 -12.00 -4.90
N SER A 115 4.87 -12.05 -6.12
CA SER A 115 4.53 -13.30 -6.81
C SER A 115 5.71 -14.25 -6.94
N ALA A 116 6.90 -13.73 -7.23
CA ALA A 116 8.13 -14.49 -7.39
C ALA A 116 8.54 -15.28 -6.13
N GLN A 117 8.05 -14.89 -4.95
CA GLN A 117 8.36 -15.55 -3.68
C GLN A 117 7.33 -16.64 -3.29
N TYR A 118 6.08 -16.52 -3.75
CA TYR A 118 4.97 -17.36 -3.31
C TYR A 118 4.42 -18.29 -4.39
N LEU A 119 4.74 -18.03 -5.66
CA LEU A 119 4.29 -18.81 -6.81
C LEU A 119 5.42 -19.62 -7.41
N LYS A 120 5.08 -20.77 -7.97
CA LYS A 120 6.05 -21.57 -8.69
C LYS A 120 6.51 -20.83 -9.95
N PRO A 121 7.78 -21.00 -10.39
CA PRO A 121 8.33 -20.28 -11.55
C PRO A 121 7.50 -20.44 -12.83
N GLN A 122 6.83 -21.58 -13.02
CA GLN A 122 5.98 -21.82 -14.18
C GLN A 122 4.65 -21.05 -14.18
N SER A 123 4.17 -20.56 -13.03
CA SER A 123 2.90 -19.84 -12.91
C SER A 123 3.08 -18.32 -12.91
N VAL A 124 4.31 -17.83 -12.74
CA VAL A 124 4.62 -16.39 -12.79
C VAL A 124 4.25 -15.78 -14.16
N PRO A 125 4.59 -16.38 -15.33
CA PRO A 125 4.22 -15.81 -16.63
C PRO A 125 2.71 -15.68 -16.82
N GLN A 126 1.95 -16.69 -16.40
CA GLN A 126 0.48 -16.69 -16.45
C GLN A 126 -0.09 -15.55 -15.61
N LEU A 127 0.42 -15.37 -14.38
CA LEU A 127 0.01 -14.26 -13.52
C LEU A 127 0.25 -12.90 -14.20
N VAL A 128 1.38 -12.71 -14.88
CA VAL A 128 1.67 -11.43 -15.56
C VAL A 128 0.63 -11.12 -16.63
N VAL A 129 0.23 -12.13 -17.41
CA VAL A 129 -0.77 -11.95 -18.47
C VAL A 129 -2.14 -11.60 -17.87
N LEU A 130 -2.56 -12.31 -16.81
CA LEU A 130 -3.81 -11.99 -16.11
C LEU A 130 -3.79 -10.57 -15.56
N LEU A 131 -2.72 -10.18 -14.86
CA LEU A 131 -2.62 -8.84 -14.28
C LEU A 131 -2.67 -7.75 -15.33
N ALA A 132 -2.02 -7.94 -16.49
CA ALA A 132 -2.06 -6.98 -17.59
C ALA A 132 -3.48 -6.79 -18.14
N ASP A 133 -4.24 -7.87 -18.34
CA ASP A 133 -5.61 -7.81 -18.85
C ASP A 133 -6.57 -7.15 -17.84
N TYR A 134 -6.49 -7.55 -16.58
CA TYR A 134 -7.30 -6.95 -15.51
C TYR A 134 -6.93 -5.49 -15.20
N GLN A 135 -5.66 -5.11 -15.38
CA GLN A 135 -5.23 -3.73 -15.27
C GLN A 135 -5.86 -2.87 -16.37
N TYR A 136 -5.91 -3.37 -17.60
CA TYR A 136 -6.59 -2.70 -18.70
C TYR A 136 -8.11 -2.59 -18.45
N LYS A 137 -8.76 -3.68 -18.02
CA LYS A 137 -10.20 -3.68 -17.67
C LYS A 137 -10.50 -2.72 -16.52
N SER A 138 -9.60 -2.60 -15.54
CA SER A 138 -9.79 -1.69 -14.40
C SER A 138 -9.90 -0.21 -14.80
N ALA A 139 -9.43 0.19 -15.99
CA ALA A 139 -9.56 1.57 -16.45
C ALA A 139 -10.99 1.92 -16.94
N PHE A 140 -11.81 0.90 -17.25
CA PHE A 140 -13.14 1.07 -17.87
C PHE A 140 -14.29 0.51 -17.04
N VAL A 141 -14.00 -0.30 -16.03
CA VAL A 141 -15.00 -0.95 -15.20
C VAL A 141 -15.64 0.04 -14.23
N ALA A 142 -16.97 -0.03 -14.09
CA ALA A 142 -17.75 0.78 -13.15
C ALA A 142 -17.61 0.32 -11.69
N ASP A 143 -17.35 -0.97 -11.46
CA ASP A 143 -17.18 -1.58 -10.13
C ASP A 143 -15.80 -2.27 -10.03
N HIS A 144 -14.85 -1.57 -9.41
CA HIS A 144 -13.49 -2.09 -9.24
C HIS A 144 -13.42 -3.30 -8.31
N GLU A 145 -14.33 -3.43 -7.34
CA GLU A 145 -14.34 -4.55 -6.40
C GLU A 145 -14.59 -5.86 -7.14
N ILE A 146 -15.59 -5.88 -8.01
CA ILE A 146 -15.93 -7.05 -8.84
C ILE A 146 -14.75 -7.43 -9.75
N ASN A 147 -14.08 -6.44 -10.36
CA ASN A 147 -12.94 -6.67 -11.24
C ASN A 147 -11.76 -7.32 -10.48
N ILE A 148 -11.47 -6.85 -9.27
CA ILE A 148 -10.39 -7.39 -8.43
C ILE A 148 -10.74 -8.81 -7.98
N VAL A 149 -11.98 -9.05 -7.53
CA VAL A 149 -12.44 -10.39 -7.12
C VAL A 149 -12.36 -11.38 -8.29
N ALA A 150 -12.72 -10.97 -9.51
CA ALA A 150 -12.60 -11.80 -10.69
C ALA A 150 -11.12 -12.16 -10.99
N CYS A 151 -10.24 -11.16 -10.96
CA CYS A 151 -8.79 -11.37 -11.14
C CYS A 151 -8.23 -12.38 -10.14
N PHE A 152 -8.55 -12.22 -8.85
CA PHE A 152 -8.08 -13.10 -7.79
C PHE A 152 -8.65 -14.51 -7.91
N THR A 153 -9.88 -14.66 -8.39
CA THR A 153 -10.51 -15.97 -8.63
C THR A 153 -9.82 -16.73 -9.75
N GLU A 154 -9.46 -16.06 -10.85
CA GLU A 154 -8.67 -16.68 -11.91
C GLU A 154 -7.26 -17.06 -11.42
N ILE A 155 -6.62 -16.19 -10.63
CA ILE A 155 -5.31 -16.50 -10.03
C ILE A 155 -5.39 -17.74 -9.12
N MET A 156 -6.44 -17.90 -8.32
CA MET A 156 -6.66 -19.09 -7.49
C MET A 156 -6.83 -20.39 -8.30
N THR A 157 -7.30 -20.26 -9.54
CA THR A 157 -7.62 -21.39 -10.42
C THR A 157 -6.41 -21.77 -11.27
N ASP A 158 -5.73 -20.79 -11.86
CA ASP A 158 -4.71 -20.98 -12.88
C ASP A 158 -3.28 -20.95 -12.34
N CYS A 159 -3.05 -20.37 -11.16
CA CYS A 159 -1.71 -20.25 -10.58
C CYS A 159 -1.44 -21.31 -9.50
N GLU A 160 -0.26 -21.93 -9.57
CA GLU A 160 0.22 -22.86 -8.55
C GLU A 160 1.11 -22.14 -7.54
N PHE A 161 0.68 -22.17 -6.28
CA PHE A 161 1.44 -21.64 -5.14
C PHE A 161 2.49 -22.66 -4.66
N VAL A 162 3.60 -22.14 -4.12
CA VAL A 162 4.67 -22.92 -3.45
C VAL A 162 4.21 -23.36 -2.07
#